data_AF-A0A2G9RCB1-F1
#
_entry.id   AF-A0A2G9RCB1-F1
#
_cell.length_a   1.000
_cell.length_b   1.000
_cell.length_c   1.000
_cell.angle_alpha   90.00
_cell.angle_beta   90.00
_cell.angle_gamma   90.00
#
_symmetry.space_group_name_H-M   'P 1'
#
loop_
_entity.id
_entity.type
_entity.pdbx_description
1 polymer ?
#
loop_
_entity_poly.entity_id
_entity_poly.type
_entity_poly.pdbx_seq_one_letter_code
_entity_poly.pdbx_strand_id
1 'polypeptide(L)'
;MTKHPDSLQLKGELAQKNRAVDGRTILYEGPVRGLCPVAPNNVNTMAAACMAAHTLGFDGVIGVLVADPRIPDWHLVDIEVTGTRNKETGQVFSVTTKRCNPAEVGHVTGSATFLMYRSWRTSLSVLRMDMTSFSNTAAKRNLLPKNTNLPDGDTKEDGGKVSQ
;
A
#
# COMPACT_ATOMS: atom_id res chain seq x y z
N MET A 1 0.05 17.09 -9.67
CA MET A 1 0.22 16.01 -10.67
C MET A 1 0.09 16.62 -12.05
N THR A 2 1.09 16.40 -12.89
CA THR A 2 1.13 16.92 -14.26
C THR A 2 1.23 15.77 -15.24
N LYS A 3 0.39 15.79 -16.28
CA LYS A 3 0.38 14.79 -17.36
C LYS A 3 0.09 15.47 -18.70
N HIS A 4 0.37 14.76 -19.80
CA HIS A 4 -0.11 15.14 -21.11
C HIS A 4 -1.66 15.15 -21.13
N PRO A 5 -2.32 16.12 -21.82
CA PRO A 5 -3.78 16.17 -21.93
C PRO A 5 -4.42 14.86 -22.36
N ASP A 6 -3.83 14.16 -23.32
CA ASP A 6 -4.33 12.87 -23.84
C ASP A 6 -4.24 11.72 -22.82
N SER A 7 -3.38 11.85 -21.81
CA SER A 7 -3.24 10.86 -20.73
C SER A 7 -4.23 11.07 -19.58
N LEU A 8 -5.11 12.07 -19.68
CA LEU A 8 -6.10 12.43 -18.66
C LEU A 8 -7.50 11.94 -19.04
N GLN A 9 -8.03 11.00 -18.25
CA GLN A 9 -9.40 10.53 -18.41
C GLN A 9 -10.32 11.27 -17.43
N LEU A 10 -10.82 12.42 -17.90
CA LEU A 10 -11.62 13.35 -17.11
C LEU A 10 -13.10 13.26 -17.48
N LYS A 11 -13.97 13.70 -16.56
CA LYS A 11 -15.42 13.80 -16.75
C LYS A 11 -15.91 15.23 -16.52
N GLY A 12 -17.07 15.55 -17.09
CA GLY A 12 -17.75 16.83 -16.89
C GLY A 12 -16.95 18.03 -17.41
N GLU A 13 -17.03 19.15 -16.68
CA GLU A 13 -16.36 20.43 -16.98
C GLU A 13 -14.85 20.28 -17.22
N LEU A 14 -14.19 19.44 -16.43
CA LEU A 14 -12.74 19.19 -16.52
C LEU A 14 -12.33 18.58 -17.86
N ALA A 15 -13.17 17.70 -18.42
CA ALA A 15 -12.94 17.12 -19.73
C ALA A 15 -13.06 18.16 -20.84
N GLN A 16 -14.00 19.10 -20.71
CA GLN A 16 -14.17 20.19 -21.68
C GLN A 16 -12.96 21.13 -21.63
N LYS A 17 -12.54 21.53 -20.43
CA LYS A 17 -11.34 22.36 -20.22
C LYS A 17 -10.09 21.70 -20.82
N ASN A 18 -9.90 20.40 -20.59
CA ASN A 18 -8.73 19.68 -21.09
C ASN A 18 -8.63 19.65 -22.62
N ARG A 19 -9.76 19.64 -23.36
CA ARG A 19 -9.75 19.68 -24.83
C ARG A 19 -9.28 21.02 -25.40
N ALA A 20 -9.44 22.09 -24.63
CA ALA A 20 -9.04 23.45 -25.02
C ALA A 20 -7.60 23.79 -24.60
N VAL A 21 -6.85 22.82 -24.04
CA VAL A 21 -5.49 23.04 -23.55
C VAL A 21 -4.51 23.12 -24.73
N ASP A 22 -3.90 24.29 -24.92
CA ASP A 22 -2.84 24.56 -25.90
C ASP A 22 -1.44 24.72 -25.25
N GLY A 23 -1.40 24.88 -23.92
CA GLY A 23 -0.19 24.99 -23.12
C GLY A 23 -0.41 24.52 -21.69
N ARG A 24 0.63 24.59 -20.85
CA ARG A 24 0.54 24.16 -19.45
C ARG A 24 -0.61 24.86 -18.71
N THR A 25 -1.61 24.09 -18.31
CA THR A 25 -2.86 24.59 -17.73
C THR A 25 -3.23 23.83 -16.48
N ILE A 26 -3.56 24.55 -15.40
CA ILE A 26 -4.14 23.95 -14.19
C ILE A 26 -5.62 23.67 -14.48
N LEU A 27 -5.97 22.39 -14.49
CA LEU A 27 -7.35 21.96 -14.71
C LEU A 27 -8.16 21.98 -13.42
N TYR A 28 -7.50 21.61 -12.30
CA TYR A 28 -8.12 21.52 -11.00
C TYR A 28 -7.13 21.92 -9.91
N GLU A 29 -7.63 22.65 -8.93
CA GLU A 29 -6.96 22.95 -7.67
C GLU A 29 -8.01 22.97 -6.55
N GLY A 30 -7.83 22.13 -5.54
CA GLY A 30 -8.77 22.03 -4.41
C GLY A 30 -8.70 20.69 -3.69
N PRO A 31 -9.63 20.41 -2.76
CA PRO A 31 -9.65 19.16 -2.01
C PRO A 31 -9.72 17.92 -2.90
N VAL A 32 -8.97 16.86 -2.59
CA VAL A 32 -8.97 15.63 -3.40
C VAL A 32 -10.35 14.98 -3.47
N ARG A 33 -11.21 15.17 -2.46
CA ARG A 33 -12.60 14.65 -2.46
C ARG A 33 -13.37 15.02 -3.73
N GLY A 34 -13.31 16.28 -4.15
CA GLY A 34 -14.01 16.77 -5.34
C GLY A 34 -13.40 16.26 -6.64
N LEU A 35 -12.13 15.87 -6.61
CA LEU A 35 -11.38 15.41 -7.77
C LEU A 35 -11.58 13.92 -8.08
N CYS A 36 -11.77 13.08 -7.07
CA CYS A 36 -12.00 11.64 -7.22
C CYS A 36 -13.12 11.26 -8.20
N PRO A 37 -14.35 11.84 -8.14
CA PRO A 37 -15.43 11.45 -9.05
C PRO A 37 -15.19 11.87 -10.51
N VAL A 38 -14.42 12.94 -10.73
CA VAL A 38 -14.22 13.58 -12.03
C VAL A 38 -12.95 13.10 -12.75
N ALA A 39 -11.97 12.54 -12.04
CA ALA A 39 -10.72 12.02 -12.61
C ALA A 39 -10.32 10.65 -12.03
N PRO A 40 -11.21 9.65 -11.98
CA PRO A 40 -11.06 8.44 -11.17
C PRO A 40 -9.81 7.62 -11.51
N ASN A 41 -9.39 7.60 -12.78
CA ASN A 41 -8.26 6.77 -13.23
C ASN A 41 -6.89 7.43 -13.00
N ASN A 42 -6.86 8.75 -12.78
CA ASN A 42 -5.63 9.52 -12.69
C ASN A 42 -5.19 9.78 -11.25
N VAL A 43 -6.11 9.75 -10.30
CA VAL A 43 -5.91 10.33 -8.95
C VAL A 43 -5.70 9.30 -7.84
N ASN A 44 -5.49 8.03 -8.19
CA ASN A 44 -5.20 6.97 -7.22
C ASN A 44 -4.02 7.31 -6.29
N THR A 45 -2.98 7.96 -6.81
CA THR A 45 -1.84 8.40 -5.99
C THR A 45 -2.24 9.51 -5.01
N MET A 46 -3.13 10.43 -5.39
CA MET A 46 -3.63 11.47 -4.49
C MET A 46 -4.55 10.87 -3.43
N ALA A 47 -5.43 9.95 -3.81
CA ALA A 47 -6.29 9.23 -2.88
C ALA A 47 -5.45 8.42 -1.86
N ALA A 48 -4.39 7.75 -2.31
CA ALA A 48 -3.45 7.07 -1.41
C ALA A 48 -2.77 8.04 -0.44
N ALA A 49 -2.37 9.24 -0.90
CA ALA A 49 -1.82 10.27 -0.03
C ALA A 49 -2.84 10.75 1.02
N CYS A 50 -4.12 10.90 0.65
CA CYS A 50 -5.19 11.23 1.59
C CYS A 50 -5.35 10.16 2.68
N MET A 51 -5.27 8.88 2.30
CA MET A 51 -5.35 7.76 3.23
C MET A 51 -4.14 7.70 4.17
N ALA A 52 -2.95 8.06 3.69
CA ALA A 52 -1.73 8.12 4.51
C ALA A 52 -1.71 9.33 5.45
N ALA A 53 -2.23 10.48 4.99
CA ALA A 53 -2.34 11.71 5.76
C ALA A 53 -3.61 11.72 6.62
N HIS A 54 -3.69 10.80 7.59
CA HIS A 54 -4.88 10.59 8.43
C HIS A 54 -5.45 11.85 9.12
N THR A 55 -4.61 12.85 9.42
CA THR A 55 -5.04 14.13 10.02
C THR A 55 -5.67 15.10 9.03
N LEU A 56 -5.39 14.95 7.73
CA LEU A 56 -5.89 15.81 6.66
C LEU A 56 -7.03 15.16 5.88
N GLY A 57 -6.88 13.86 5.57
CA GLY A 57 -7.84 13.11 4.76
C GLY A 57 -8.08 13.72 3.38
N PHE A 58 -9.25 13.44 2.80
CA PHE A 58 -9.62 13.90 1.46
C PHE A 58 -10.00 15.37 1.37
N ASP A 59 -10.30 15.99 2.52
CA ASP A 59 -10.73 17.39 2.60
C ASP A 59 -9.56 18.35 2.85
N GLY A 60 -8.56 17.91 3.62
CA GLY A 60 -7.36 18.70 3.94
C GLY A 60 -6.22 18.55 2.94
N VAL A 61 -6.18 17.47 2.16
CA VAL A 61 -5.18 17.31 1.08
C VAL A 61 -5.65 18.05 -0.16
N ILE A 62 -4.82 18.97 -0.65
CA ILE A 62 -5.06 19.73 -1.87
C ILE A 62 -4.47 19.00 -3.07
N GLY A 63 -5.33 18.62 -4.00
CA GLY A 63 -4.95 18.06 -5.29
C GLY A 63 -4.84 19.16 -6.34
N VAL A 64 -3.69 19.22 -7.02
CA VAL A 64 -3.51 20.05 -8.21
C VAL A 64 -3.32 19.15 -9.41
N LEU A 65 -4.22 19.27 -10.39
CA LEU A 65 -4.16 18.54 -11.65
C LEU A 65 -3.81 19.50 -12.78
N VAL A 66 -2.71 19.21 -13.47
CA VAL A 66 -2.18 20.06 -14.54
C VAL A 66 -2.09 19.25 -15.82
N ALA A 67 -2.60 19.82 -16.90
CA ALA A 67 -2.41 19.32 -18.25
C ALA A 67 -1.29 20.13 -18.91
N ASP A 68 -0.29 19.45 -19.45
CA ASP A 68 0.83 20.08 -20.13
C ASP A 68 1.16 19.32 -21.43
N PRO A 69 0.79 19.86 -22.61
CA PRO A 69 1.09 19.23 -23.91
C PRO A 69 2.59 19.11 -24.19
N ARG A 70 3.45 19.84 -23.46
CA ARG A 70 4.90 19.86 -23.67
C ARG A 70 5.61 18.77 -22.90
N ILE A 71 4.90 18.05 -22.01
CA ILE A 71 5.45 16.89 -21.32
C ILE A 71 5.38 15.71 -22.28
N PRO A 72 6.52 15.12 -22.67
CA PRO A 72 6.54 14.04 -23.63
C PRO A 72 6.09 12.74 -22.95
N ASP A 73 7.05 11.93 -22.54
CA ASP A 73 6.88 10.56 -22.10
C ASP A 73 6.91 10.41 -20.57
N TRP A 74 6.34 11.37 -19.83
CA TRP A 74 6.39 11.39 -18.36
C TRP A 74 5.07 11.73 -17.69
N HIS A 75 4.84 11.07 -16.56
CA HIS A 75 3.89 11.50 -15.54
C HIS A 75 4.65 12.07 -14.34
N LEU A 76 4.36 13.33 -14.01
CA LEU A 76 4.99 14.02 -12.89
C LEU A 76 4.04 14.08 -11.70
N VAL A 77 4.53 13.68 -10.53
CA VAL A 77 3.82 13.82 -9.27
C VAL A 77 4.74 14.51 -8.29
N ASP A 78 4.39 15.76 -7.97
CA ASP A 78 5.00 16.52 -6.90
C ASP A 78 4.11 16.41 -5.66
N ILE A 79 4.74 16.19 -4.51
CA ILE A 79 4.10 16.16 -3.19
C ILE A 79 4.84 17.15 -2.31
N GLU A 80 4.11 18.12 -1.78
CA GLU A 80 4.60 19.06 -0.77
C GLU A 80 3.91 18.74 0.56
N VAL A 81 4.71 18.61 1.62
CA VAL A 81 4.24 18.36 2.98
C VAL A 81 4.83 19.41 3.90
N THR A 82 3.97 20.15 4.58
CA THR A 82 4.34 21.12 5.61
C THR A 82 3.85 20.68 6.98
N GLY A 83 4.75 20.70 7.95
CA GLY A 83 4.45 20.42 9.36
C GLY A 83 3.91 21.65 10.09
N THR A 84 3.52 21.45 11.35
CA THR A 84 3.08 22.56 12.21
C THR A 84 4.23 23.53 12.49
N ARG A 85 3.91 24.83 12.55
CA ARG A 85 4.86 25.87 12.92
C ARG A 85 5.31 25.70 14.38
N ASN A 86 6.61 25.71 14.61
CA ASN A 86 7.19 25.82 15.95
C ASN A 86 6.83 27.19 16.54
N LYS A 87 6.18 27.22 17.71
CA LYS A 87 5.68 28.45 18.34
C LYS A 87 6.80 29.33 18.90
N GLU A 88 7.95 28.75 19.23
CA GLU A 88 9.08 29.46 19.86
C GLU A 88 10.04 29.99 18.80
N THR A 89 10.39 29.16 17.81
CA THR A 89 11.38 29.53 16.77
C THR A 89 10.74 30.07 15.50
N GLY A 90 9.42 29.91 15.33
CA GLY A 90 8.69 30.28 14.11
C GLY A 90 8.99 29.37 12.91
N GLN A 91 9.87 28.38 13.04
CA GLN A 91 10.29 27.49 11.94
C GLN A 91 9.19 26.48 11.57
N VAL A 92 9.19 26.03 10.33
CA VAL A 92 8.23 25.05 9.79
C VAL A 92 9.01 23.94 9.11
N PHE A 93 8.65 22.69 9.41
CA PHE A 93 9.15 21.54 8.65
C PHE A 93 8.50 21.52 7.27
N SER A 94 9.28 21.44 6.20
CA SER A 94 8.76 21.31 4.83
C SER A 94 9.56 20.26 4.07
N VAL A 95 8.84 19.41 3.34
CA VAL A 95 9.41 18.39 2.47
C VAL A 95 8.71 18.46 1.13
N THR A 96 9.50 18.49 0.06
CA THR A 96 9.02 18.33 -1.31
C THR A 96 9.60 17.07 -1.91
N THR A 97 8.74 16.19 -2.44
CA THR A 97 9.16 14.99 -3.16
C THR A 97 8.62 15.06 -4.58
N LYS A 98 9.47 14.75 -5.55
CA LYS A 98 9.11 14.69 -6.96
C LYS A 98 9.29 13.27 -7.48
N ARG A 99 8.23 12.72 -8.06
CA ARG A 99 8.25 11.45 -8.77
C ARG A 99 8.05 11.70 -10.26
N CYS A 100 9.00 11.22 -11.06
CA CYS A 100 8.91 11.19 -12.51
C CYS A 100 8.71 9.73 -12.93
N ASN A 101 7.58 9.43 -13.56
CA ASN A 101 7.28 8.08 -14.04
C ASN A 101 7.19 8.07 -15.57
N PRO A 102 8.03 7.29 -16.28
CA PRO A 102 7.92 7.17 -17.73
C PRO A 102 6.54 6.66 -18.16
N ALA A 103 5.95 7.31 -19.15
CA ALA A 103 4.64 6.98 -19.71
C ALA A 103 4.50 7.60 -21.10
N GLU A 104 4.28 6.78 -22.12
CA GLU A 104 4.00 7.29 -23.47
C GLU A 104 2.74 8.18 -23.48
N VAL A 105 2.73 9.15 -24.41
CA VAL A 105 1.59 10.05 -24.60
C VAL A 105 0.31 9.25 -24.83
N GLY A 106 -0.77 9.63 -24.13
CA GLY A 106 -2.07 8.96 -24.20
C GLY A 106 -2.23 7.79 -23.21
N HIS A 107 -1.15 7.28 -22.62
CA HIS A 107 -1.27 6.25 -21.58
C HIS A 107 -1.67 6.87 -20.24
N VAL A 108 -2.73 6.33 -19.64
CA VAL A 108 -3.23 6.79 -18.34
C VAL A 108 -2.30 6.39 -17.19
N THR A 109 -1.61 5.26 -17.36
CA THR A 109 -0.73 4.63 -16.37
C THR A 109 0.67 4.47 -16.96
N GLY A 110 1.70 4.90 -16.23
CA GLY A 110 3.07 4.72 -16.68
C GLY A 110 3.58 3.30 -16.47
N SER A 111 4.60 2.90 -17.23
CA SER A 111 5.13 1.53 -17.30
C SER A 111 5.64 1.00 -15.95
N ALA A 112 6.17 1.86 -15.08
CA ALA A 112 6.68 1.44 -13.77
C ALA A 112 5.57 0.95 -12.80
N THR A 113 4.33 1.40 -12.95
CA THR A 113 3.21 0.92 -12.11
C THR A 113 2.90 -0.55 -12.41
N PHE A 114 3.05 -0.97 -13.67
CA PHE A 114 2.90 -2.38 -14.05
C PHE A 114 4.02 -3.25 -13.45
N LEU A 115 5.27 -2.76 -13.46
CA LEU A 115 6.40 -3.47 -12.86
C LEU A 115 6.26 -3.58 -11.34
N MET A 116 5.81 -2.53 -10.65
CA MET A 116 5.53 -2.60 -9.21
C MET A 116 4.46 -3.64 -8.87
N TYR A 117 3.37 -3.69 -9.63
CA TYR A 117 2.34 -4.72 -9.43
C TYR A 117 2.91 -6.14 -9.61
N ARG A 118 3.76 -6.36 -10.62
CA ARG A 118 4.42 -7.65 -10.83
C ARG A 118 5.38 -8.00 -9.70
N SER A 119 6.22 -7.08 -9.25
CA SER A 119 7.14 -7.30 -8.13
C SER A 119 6.39 -7.61 -6.83
N TRP A 120 5.31 -6.87 -6.53
CA TRP A 120 4.42 -7.15 -5.39
C TRP A 120 3.86 -8.58 -5.44
N ARG A 121 3.34 -9.02 -6.59
CA ARG A 121 2.82 -10.39 -6.76
C ARG A 121 3.90 -11.44 -6.51
N THR A 122 5.11 -11.24 -7.02
CA THR A 122 6.20 -12.19 -6.83
C THR A 122 6.64 -12.24 -5.37
N SER A 123 6.71 -11.10 -4.67
CA SER A 123 6.99 -11.04 -3.23
C SER A 123 5.90 -11.71 -2.38
N LEU A 124 4.63 -11.63 -2.78
CA LEU A 124 3.53 -12.36 -2.14
C LEU A 124 3.58 -13.88 -2.36
N SER A 125 4.03 -14.32 -3.54
CA SER A 125 4.28 -15.75 -3.79
C SER A 125 5.42 -16.29 -2.92
N VAL A 126 6.47 -15.48 -2.69
CA VAL A 126 7.56 -15.81 -1.76
C VAL A 126 7.06 -15.84 -0.30
N LEU A 127 6.29 -14.84 0.13
CA LEU A 127 5.69 -14.84 1.49
C LEU A 127 4.68 -15.97 1.72
N ARG A 128 3.91 -16.37 0.70
CA ARG A 128 2.99 -17.52 0.80
C ARG A 128 3.73 -18.85 0.91
N MET A 129 4.89 -19.01 0.30
CA MET A 129 5.71 -20.22 0.47
C MET A 129 6.28 -20.33 1.89
N ASP A 130 6.69 -19.22 2.50
CA ASP A 130 7.25 -19.22 3.85
C ASP A 130 6.20 -19.56 4.95
N MET A 131 4.94 -19.16 4.79
CA MET A 131 3.89 -19.49 5.76
C MET A 131 3.49 -20.97 5.78
N THR A 132 3.63 -21.70 4.66
CA THR A 132 3.38 -23.15 4.63
C THR A 132 4.53 -23.98 5.20
N SER A 133 5.75 -23.45 5.23
CA SER A 133 6.91 -24.15 5.82
C SER A 133 7.01 -23.97 7.34
N PHE A 134 6.53 -22.84 7.87
CA PHE A 134 6.60 -22.55 9.32
C PHE A 134 5.55 -23.30 10.17
N SER A 135 4.43 -23.73 9.58
CA SER A 135 3.35 -24.39 10.34
C SER A 135 3.65 -25.84 10.76
N ASN A 136 4.66 -26.51 10.20
CA ASN A 136 4.91 -27.93 10.48
C ASN A 136 6.11 -28.23 11.39
N THR A 137 6.89 -27.21 11.78
CA THR A 137 8.08 -27.41 12.64
C THR A 137 7.80 -27.13 14.12
N ALA A 138 6.76 -26.34 14.43
CA ALA A 138 6.38 -26.03 15.82
C ALA A 138 5.53 -27.13 16.50
N ALA A 139 4.88 -28.02 15.74
CA ALA A 139 4.00 -29.05 16.28
C ALA A 139 4.70 -30.36 16.71
N LYS A 140 6.01 -30.53 16.46
CA LYS A 140 6.75 -31.79 16.73
C LYS A 140 7.72 -31.74 17.91
N ARG A 141 7.68 -30.71 18.76
CA ARG A 141 8.66 -30.55 19.86
C ARG A 141 8.11 -30.79 21.27
N ASN A 142 7.02 -31.55 21.41
CA ASN A 142 6.43 -31.93 22.71
C ASN A 142 5.96 -33.40 22.78
N LEU A 143 6.73 -34.32 22.19
CA LEU A 143 6.61 -35.75 22.47
C LEU A 143 7.95 -36.27 22.98
N LEU A 144 8.20 -36.07 24.28
CA LEU A 144 9.15 -36.90 25.02
C LEU A 144 8.56 -38.32 25.09
N PRO A 145 9.31 -39.38 24.74
CA PRO A 145 8.83 -40.74 24.89
C PRO A 145 8.69 -41.08 26.37
N LYS A 146 7.47 -41.49 26.79
CA LYS A 146 7.24 -42.13 28.08
C LYS A 146 8.00 -43.46 28.08
N ASN A 147 9.02 -43.55 28.91
CA ASN A 147 9.80 -44.76 29.12
C ASN A 147 9.03 -45.67 30.08
N THR A 148 8.31 -46.67 29.57
CA THR A 148 7.70 -47.74 30.36
C THR A 148 8.49 -49.01 30.16
N ASN A 149 9.37 -49.32 31.10
CA ASN A 149 9.85 -50.68 31.38
C ASN A 149 9.83 -50.84 32.90
N LEU A 150 8.78 -51.48 33.40
CA LEU A 150 8.71 -52.04 34.75
C LEU A 150 8.86 -53.57 34.60
N PRO A 151 9.72 -54.23 35.39
CA PRO A 151 9.80 -55.68 35.43
C PRO A 151 8.66 -56.28 36.27
N ASP A 152 8.15 -57.42 35.82
CA ASP A 152 7.14 -58.24 36.50
C ASP A 152 7.61 -58.68 37.89
N GLY A 153 6.85 -58.30 38.92
CA GLY A 153 7.01 -58.75 40.29
C GLY A 153 5.92 -59.74 40.65
N ASP A 154 6.29 -61.02 40.73
CA ASP A 154 5.48 -62.09 41.30
C ASP A 154 5.07 -61.77 42.75
N THR A 155 3.77 -61.74 43.05
CA THR A 155 3.26 -62.00 44.40
C THR A 155 2.04 -62.90 44.32
N LYS A 156 2.22 -64.15 44.75
CA LYS A 156 1.16 -65.14 44.97
C LYS A 156 0.43 -64.80 46.26
N GLU A 157 -0.90 -64.67 46.19
CA GLU A 157 -1.80 -64.93 47.31
C GLU A 157 -1.93 -66.46 47.49
N ASP A 158 -1.82 -66.96 48.71
CA ASP A 158 -2.73 -68.02 49.18
C ASP A 158 -2.73 -68.17 50.70
N GLY A 159 -3.91 -68.44 51.25
CA GLY A 159 -4.06 -69.42 52.33
C GLY A 159 -4.07 -68.90 53.76
N GLY A 160 -5.22 -68.42 54.23
CA GLY A 160 -5.55 -68.46 55.65
C GLY A 160 -5.78 -69.90 56.13
N LYS A 161 -5.27 -70.22 57.34
CA LYS A 161 -5.88 -71.20 58.26
C LYS A 161 -5.51 -70.88 59.70
N VAL A 162 -6.56 -70.71 60.51
CA VAL A 162 -6.58 -70.57 61.97
C VAL A 162 -6.46 -71.97 62.61
N SER A 163 -5.76 -72.10 63.74
CA SER A 163 -6.15 -72.99 64.87
C SER A 163 -5.27 -72.78 66.11
N GLN A 164 -5.97 -72.52 67.21
CA GLN A 164 -5.74 -72.81 68.64
C GLN A 164 -4.51 -72.26 69.37
#